data_AF-A0A5K1UY59-F1
#
_entry.id   AF-A0A5K1UY59-F1
#
_cell.length_a   1.000
_cell.length_b   1.000
_cell.length_c   1.000
_cell.angle_alpha   90.00
_cell.angle_beta   90.00
_cell.angle_gamma   90.00
#
_symmetry.space_group_name_H-M   'P 1'
#
loop_
_entity.id
_entity.type
_entity.pdbx_description
1 polymer ?
#
loop_
_entity_poly.entity_id
_entity_poly.type
_entity_poly.pdbx_seq_one_letter_code
_entity_poly.pdbx_strand_id
1 'polypeptide(L)'
;MSPNLIAEHDKILKWPEVNDLAYGHFLWLPEFKTPSGDLFRALLEDDGSNMAHLHIKERLSGEHIASYVLTFDLTPPLDLGQRLPQVESAYVSQEYQGGGVSTATYKAIIDHYGAVISDTYQTEGGMVLWLFGLSKDDSIQLTILNVDGHTLDYKINEHGERISFQADRKSLLEIADTVWGNPDNVELSNLETLGFTPSWRNHSNHVLAATKSII
;
A
#
# COMPACT_ATOMS: atom_id res chain seq x y z
N MET A 1 -8.70 18.11 11.85
CA MET A 1 -8.67 17.21 13.02
C MET A 1 -7.35 16.47 12.95
N SER A 2 -6.60 16.40 14.06
CA SER A 2 -5.37 15.60 14.11
C SER A 2 -5.73 14.13 13.85
N PRO A 3 -4.87 13.35 13.18
CA PRO A 3 -5.07 11.91 13.10
C PRO A 3 -5.20 11.41 14.52
N ASN A 4 -6.29 10.71 14.83
CA ASN A 4 -6.31 9.89 16.01
C ASN A 4 -5.07 9.00 15.89
N LEU A 5 -4.12 9.14 16.83
CA LEU A 5 -3.21 8.04 17.11
C LEU A 5 -4.13 6.84 17.27
N ILE A 6 -4.13 5.96 16.27
CA ILE A 6 -4.87 4.71 16.26
C ILE A 6 -4.18 3.82 17.30
N ALA A 7 -4.37 4.19 18.57
CA ALA A 7 -4.17 3.34 19.70
C ALA A 7 -5.29 2.31 19.61
N GLU A 8 -4.91 1.09 19.24
CA GLU A 8 -5.70 -0.14 19.46
C GLU A 8 -6.91 -0.41 18.55
N HIS A 9 -7.01 0.12 17.32
CA HIS A 9 -7.84 -0.60 16.34
C HIS A 9 -7.09 -1.88 15.91
N ASP A 10 -7.51 -3.00 16.49
CA ASP A 10 -7.44 -4.37 15.96
C ASP A 10 -6.14 -4.78 15.26
N LYS A 11 -5.00 -4.65 15.95
CA LYS A 11 -3.77 -5.42 15.65
C LYS A 11 -3.91 -6.91 16.05
N ILE A 12 -5.12 -7.45 15.95
CA ILE A 12 -5.45 -8.82 16.32
C ILE A 12 -5.63 -9.61 15.02
N LEU A 13 -4.85 -10.67 14.87
CA LEU A 13 -5.02 -11.65 13.79
C LEU A 13 -6.31 -12.45 13.99
N LYS A 14 -7.46 -11.84 13.75
CA LYS A 14 -8.74 -12.55 13.76
C LYS A 14 -9.03 -13.05 12.34
N TRP A 15 -9.09 -14.38 12.20
CA TRP A 15 -9.57 -15.00 10.97
C TRP A 15 -11.11 -14.99 10.98
N PRO A 16 -11.78 -14.65 9.87
CA PRO A 16 -13.24 -14.67 9.81
C PRO A 16 -13.76 -16.09 10.03
N GLU A 17 -14.71 -16.26 10.95
CA GLU A 17 -15.30 -17.57 11.21
C GLU A 17 -16.28 -17.94 10.10
N VAL A 18 -16.58 -19.24 9.95
CA VAL A 18 -17.49 -19.74 8.90
C VAL A 18 -18.88 -19.07 8.94
N ASN A 19 -19.30 -18.65 10.13
CA ASN A 19 -20.57 -17.94 10.33
C ASN A 19 -20.52 -16.46 9.92
N ASP A 20 -19.33 -15.88 9.81
CA ASP A 20 -19.11 -14.50 9.37
C ASP A 20 -19.13 -14.38 7.83
N LEU A 21 -19.05 -15.51 7.11
CA LEU A 21 -18.98 -15.58 5.65
C LEU A 21 -20.33 -15.28 4.99
N ALA A 22 -20.74 -14.02 4.98
CA ALA A 22 -21.87 -13.57 4.18
C ALA A 22 -21.61 -13.88 2.69
N TYR A 23 -22.61 -14.47 2.02
CA TYR A 23 -22.45 -14.93 0.63
C TYR A 23 -22.19 -13.74 -0.30
N GLY A 24 -21.10 -13.80 -1.06
CA GLY A 24 -20.71 -12.74 -2.00
C GLY A 24 -19.81 -11.64 -1.44
N HIS A 25 -19.53 -11.64 -0.13
CA HIS A 25 -18.64 -10.65 0.51
C HIS A 25 -17.19 -11.16 0.58
N PHE A 26 -16.98 -12.47 0.48
CA PHE A 26 -15.68 -13.08 0.62
C PHE A 26 -15.19 -13.67 -0.71
N LEU A 27 -13.94 -13.34 -1.07
CA LEU A 27 -13.28 -13.78 -2.30
C LEU A 27 -11.87 -14.27 -1.99
N TRP A 28 -11.53 -15.47 -2.45
CA TRP A 28 -10.13 -15.91 -2.48
C TRP A 28 -9.41 -15.22 -3.64
N LEU A 29 -8.37 -14.46 -3.32
CA LEU A 29 -7.46 -13.93 -4.34
C LEU A 29 -6.52 -15.05 -4.83
N PRO A 30 -5.96 -14.91 -6.05
CA PRO A 30 -4.92 -15.83 -6.52
C PRO A 30 -3.80 -15.99 -5.51
N GLU A 31 -3.26 -17.21 -5.39
CA GLU A 31 -2.10 -17.47 -4.56
C GLU A 31 -0.91 -16.63 -5.03
N PHE A 32 -0.17 -16.08 -4.08
CA PHE A 32 0.98 -15.25 -4.36
C PHE A 32 2.21 -15.75 -3.62
N LYS A 33 3.38 -15.32 -4.11
CA LYS A 33 4.68 -15.70 -3.58
C LYS A 33 5.48 -14.49 -3.15
N THR A 34 6.24 -14.63 -2.07
CA THR A 34 7.27 -13.65 -1.70
C THR A 34 8.50 -13.79 -2.60
N PRO A 35 9.45 -12.82 -2.57
CA PRO A 35 10.73 -12.95 -3.26
C PRO A 35 11.55 -14.18 -2.84
N SER A 36 11.42 -14.63 -1.59
CA SER A 36 12.05 -15.87 -1.07
C SER A 36 11.40 -17.15 -1.60
N GLY A 37 10.22 -17.06 -2.23
CA GLY A 37 9.48 -18.19 -2.79
C GLY A 37 8.41 -18.77 -1.88
N ASP A 38 8.18 -18.19 -0.70
CA ASP A 38 7.15 -18.64 0.24
C ASP A 38 5.75 -18.35 -0.32
N LEU A 39 4.83 -19.29 -0.13
CA LEU A 39 3.50 -19.27 -0.73
C LEU A 39 2.43 -18.87 0.27
N PHE A 40 1.56 -17.94 -0.14
CA PHE A 40 0.50 -17.41 0.70
C PHE A 40 -0.85 -17.44 -0.02
N ARG A 41 -1.91 -17.44 0.79
CA ARG A 41 -3.31 -17.32 0.36
C ARG A 41 -3.91 -16.07 0.96
N ALA A 42 -4.66 -15.34 0.15
CA ALA A 42 -5.39 -14.15 0.57
C ALA A 42 -6.90 -14.41 0.51
N LEU A 43 -7.60 -14.13 1.60
CA LEU A 43 -9.05 -14.05 1.65
C LEU A 43 -9.42 -12.57 1.77
N LEU A 44 -10.06 -12.03 0.74
CA LEU A 44 -10.61 -10.68 0.72
C LEU A 44 -12.05 -10.73 1.25
N GLU A 45 -12.35 -9.87 2.21
CA GLU A 45 -13.70 -9.50 2.63
C GLU A 45 -13.98 -8.09 2.09
N ASP A 46 -14.87 -7.99 1.11
CA ASP A 46 -15.26 -6.73 0.46
C ASP A 46 -16.74 -6.83 0.07
N ASP A 47 -17.58 -6.04 0.74
CA ASP A 47 -19.02 -5.95 0.51
C ASP A 47 -19.40 -4.82 -0.45
N GLY A 48 -18.42 -4.15 -1.06
CA GLY A 48 -18.63 -2.99 -1.92
C GLY A 48 -18.75 -1.66 -1.16
N SER A 49 -18.61 -1.65 0.17
CA SER A 49 -18.59 -0.43 0.98
C SER A 49 -17.26 0.33 0.86
N ASN A 50 -17.06 1.31 1.74
CA ASN A 50 -15.82 2.10 1.82
C ASN A 50 -14.67 1.37 2.53
N MET A 51 -14.86 0.12 2.96
CA MET A 51 -13.82 -0.65 3.65
C MET A 51 -13.76 -2.09 3.15
N ALA A 52 -12.57 -2.67 3.11
CA ALA A 52 -12.36 -4.10 2.87
C ALA A 52 -11.26 -4.64 3.79
N HIS A 53 -11.32 -5.94 4.10
CA HIS A 53 -10.33 -6.63 4.91
C HIS A 53 -9.62 -7.71 4.08
N LEU A 54 -8.31 -7.81 4.23
CA LEU A 54 -7.53 -8.85 3.58
C LEU A 54 -6.81 -9.70 4.62
N HIS A 55 -7.13 -10.98 4.65
CA HIS A 55 -6.57 -11.95 5.59
C HIS A 55 -5.60 -12.88 4.87
N ILE A 56 -4.37 -12.98 5.38
CA ILE A 56 -3.30 -13.73 4.74
C ILE A 56 -2.95 -14.98 5.54
N LYS A 57 -2.96 -16.13 4.86
CA LYS A 57 -2.46 -17.39 5.41
C LYS A 57 -1.18 -17.83 4.74
N GLU A 58 -0.26 -18.37 5.52
CA GLU A 58 0.84 -19.16 4.97
C GLU A 58 0.30 -20.51 4.50
N ARG A 59 0.68 -20.94 3.28
CA ARG A 59 0.02 -22.07 2.60
C ARG A 59 0.26 -23.41 3.30
N LEU A 60 1.45 -23.63 3.87
CA LEU A 60 1.86 -24.94 4.39
C LEU A 60 1.31 -25.16 5.80
N SER A 61 1.50 -24.20 6.71
CA SER A 61 0.99 -24.25 8.07
C SER A 61 -0.52 -23.97 8.15
N GLY A 62 -1.07 -23.19 7.21
CA GLY A 62 -2.43 -22.67 7.28
C GLY A 62 -2.62 -21.59 8.35
N GLU A 63 -1.52 -21.13 8.97
CA GLU A 63 -1.52 -20.08 9.99
C GLU A 63 -1.96 -18.75 9.38
N HIS A 64 -2.77 -17.99 10.13
CA HIS A 64 -3.13 -16.63 9.78
C HIS A 64 -1.99 -15.70 10.22
N ILE A 65 -1.29 -15.10 9.27
CA ILE A 65 0.00 -14.44 9.51
C ILE A 65 -0.04 -12.94 9.25
N ALA A 66 -1.05 -12.43 8.52
CA ALA A 66 -1.20 -11.01 8.32
C ALA A 66 -2.66 -10.60 8.08
N SER A 67 -2.98 -9.37 8.45
CA SER A 67 -4.27 -8.72 8.17
C SER A 67 -4.05 -7.30 7.68
N TYR A 68 -4.83 -6.89 6.70
CA TYR A 68 -4.81 -5.54 6.14
C TYR A 68 -6.23 -4.98 6.11
N VAL A 69 -6.36 -3.69 6.39
CA VAL A 69 -7.60 -2.94 6.21
C VAL A 69 -7.40 -1.97 5.06
N LEU A 70 -8.31 -2.02 4.10
CA LEU A 70 -8.36 -1.15 2.93
C LEU A 70 -9.50 -0.16 3.10
N THR A 71 -9.28 1.10 2.75
CA THR A 71 -10.31 2.14 2.67
C THR A 71 -10.44 2.68 1.24
N PHE A 72 -11.63 3.14 0.89
CA PHE A 72 -11.96 3.63 -0.46
C PHE A 72 -12.56 5.04 -0.42
N ASP A 73 -11.92 5.95 0.33
CA ASP A 73 -12.46 7.29 0.60
C ASP A 73 -12.10 8.35 -0.46
N LEU A 74 -11.25 7.98 -1.42
CA LEU A 74 -10.77 8.87 -2.48
C LEU A 74 -11.31 8.43 -3.84
N THR A 75 -11.84 9.40 -4.58
CA THR A 75 -12.35 9.20 -5.94
C THR A 75 -11.19 9.27 -6.93
N PRO A 76 -10.87 8.19 -7.65
CA PRO A 76 -9.73 8.14 -8.56
C PRO A 76 -10.01 8.84 -9.90
N PRO A 77 -8.95 9.16 -10.68
CA PRO A 77 -9.10 9.47 -12.10
C PRO A 77 -9.78 8.31 -12.85
N LEU A 78 -10.58 8.64 -13.86
CA LEU A 78 -11.42 7.69 -14.63
C LEU A 78 -10.68 6.46 -15.17
N ASP A 79 -9.39 6.57 -15.48
CA ASP A 79 -8.57 5.51 -16.07
C ASP A 79 -7.71 4.75 -15.05
N LEU A 80 -7.77 5.10 -13.77
CA LEU A 80 -7.03 4.42 -12.68
C LEU A 80 -7.88 3.35 -11.96
N GLY A 81 -9.18 3.29 -12.26
CA GLY A 81 -10.15 2.36 -11.67
C GLY A 81 -11.37 3.07 -11.10
N GLN A 82 -12.33 2.31 -10.57
CA GLN A 82 -13.54 2.86 -9.93
C GLN A 82 -13.48 2.84 -8.40
N ARG A 83 -12.71 1.92 -7.80
CA ARG A 83 -12.51 1.78 -6.36
C ARG A 83 -11.01 1.62 -6.10
N LEU A 84 -10.37 2.70 -5.68
CA LEU A 84 -8.92 2.75 -5.47
C LEU A 84 -8.62 2.55 -3.98
N PRO A 85 -8.06 1.40 -3.57
CA PRO A 85 -7.79 1.14 -2.17
C PRO A 85 -6.61 1.96 -1.66
N GLN A 86 -6.76 2.46 -0.44
CA GLN A 86 -5.70 2.90 0.44
C GLN A 86 -5.53 1.88 1.58
N VAL A 87 -4.31 1.56 1.97
CA VAL A 87 -4.06 0.60 3.08
C VAL A 87 -4.01 1.36 4.40
N GLU A 88 -5.17 1.48 5.06
CA GLU A 88 -5.34 2.16 6.35
C GLU A 88 -4.53 1.51 7.48
N SER A 89 -4.46 0.17 7.47
CA SER A 89 -3.67 -0.57 8.46
C SER A 89 -3.17 -1.89 7.91
N ALA A 90 -2.02 -2.31 8.45
CA ALA A 90 -1.38 -3.57 8.13
C ALA A 90 -0.76 -4.17 9.40
N TYR A 91 -0.98 -5.46 9.60
CA TYR A 91 -0.29 -6.24 10.62
C TYR A 91 0.29 -7.50 9.97
N VAL A 92 1.55 -7.80 10.30
CA VAL A 92 2.24 -9.04 9.92
C VAL A 92 2.87 -9.63 11.17
N SER A 93 2.65 -10.93 11.41
CA SER A 93 3.27 -11.69 12.49
C SER A 93 4.79 -11.53 12.48
N GLN A 94 5.38 -11.46 13.67
CA GLN A 94 6.78 -11.13 13.84
C GLN A 94 7.73 -12.07 13.09
N GLU A 95 7.47 -13.38 13.06
CA GLU A 95 8.32 -14.32 12.32
C GLU A 95 8.27 -14.18 10.79
N TYR A 96 7.25 -13.50 10.25
CA TYR A 96 7.12 -13.24 8.81
C TYR A 96 7.53 -11.81 8.42
N GLN A 97 7.90 -10.97 9.39
CA GLN A 97 8.43 -9.63 9.12
C GLN A 97 9.81 -9.74 8.43
N GLY A 98 10.04 -8.90 7.42
CA GLY A 98 11.24 -8.97 6.58
C GLY A 98 11.20 -10.01 5.45
N GLY A 99 10.24 -10.95 5.46
CA GLY A 99 10.05 -11.96 4.41
C GLY A 99 9.40 -11.45 3.11
N GLY A 100 9.08 -10.15 3.02
CA GLY A 100 8.45 -9.54 1.83
C GLY A 100 6.95 -9.80 1.69
N VAL A 101 6.27 -10.29 2.74
CA VAL A 101 4.82 -10.54 2.75
C VAL A 101 4.03 -9.30 2.37
N SER A 102 4.37 -8.12 2.92
CA SER A 102 3.66 -6.88 2.61
C SER A 102 3.82 -6.46 1.16
N THR A 103 5.03 -6.56 0.59
CA THR A 103 5.25 -6.28 -0.84
C THR A 103 4.41 -7.20 -1.71
N ALA A 104 4.42 -8.50 -1.42
CA ALA A 104 3.64 -9.47 -2.19
C ALA A 104 2.12 -9.25 -2.03
N THR A 105 1.68 -8.85 -0.83
CA THR A 105 0.27 -8.51 -0.56
C THR A 105 -0.17 -7.28 -1.33
N TYR A 106 0.64 -6.21 -1.36
CA TYR A 106 0.35 -5.03 -2.16
C TYR A 106 0.25 -5.35 -3.65
N LYS A 107 1.10 -6.24 -4.16
CA LYS A 107 0.97 -6.72 -5.55
C LYS A 107 -0.35 -7.46 -5.78
N ALA A 108 -0.78 -8.29 -4.84
CA ALA A 108 -2.09 -8.95 -4.93
C ALA A 108 -3.26 -7.95 -4.91
N ILE A 109 -3.15 -6.88 -4.12
CA ILE A 109 -4.12 -5.76 -4.12
C ILE A 109 -4.13 -5.07 -5.48
N ILE A 110 -2.96 -4.75 -6.05
CA ILE A 110 -2.82 -4.12 -7.36
C ILE A 110 -3.37 -5.02 -8.47
N ASP A 111 -3.08 -6.32 -8.46
CA ASP A 111 -3.60 -7.26 -9.45
C ASP A 111 -5.13 -7.39 -9.36
N HIS A 112 -5.72 -7.20 -8.17
CA HIS A 112 -7.17 -7.28 -7.98
C HIS A 112 -7.90 -5.97 -8.32
N TYR A 113 -7.47 -4.84 -7.76
CA TYR A 113 -8.14 -3.54 -7.92
C TYR A 113 -7.58 -2.69 -9.09
N GLY A 114 -6.48 -3.14 -9.70
CA GLY A 114 -5.74 -2.41 -10.75
C GLY A 114 -4.68 -1.45 -10.20
N ALA A 115 -4.89 -0.95 -8.98
CA ALA A 115 -3.99 0.00 -8.33
C ALA A 115 -4.14 0.00 -6.79
N VAL A 116 -3.18 0.61 -6.10
CA VAL A 116 -3.24 0.95 -4.68
C VAL A 116 -2.60 2.31 -4.46
N ILE A 117 -3.08 3.09 -3.49
CA ILE A 117 -2.49 4.39 -3.16
C ILE A 117 -1.82 4.41 -1.79
N SER A 118 -0.82 5.28 -1.68
CA SER A 118 -0.15 5.60 -0.43
C SER A 118 -1.04 6.51 0.42
N ASP A 119 -1.04 6.33 1.73
CA ASP A 119 -1.61 7.32 2.67
C ASP A 119 -1.11 8.75 2.44
N THR A 120 -1.99 9.71 2.74
CA THR A 120 -1.63 11.13 2.87
C THR A 120 -0.78 11.41 4.11
N TYR A 121 -0.82 10.52 5.10
CA TYR A 121 0.02 10.53 6.32
C TYR A 121 0.81 9.23 6.41
N GLN A 122 2.03 9.24 5.89
CA GLN A 122 2.86 8.03 5.87
C GLN A 122 3.45 7.68 7.24
N THR A 123 3.46 6.39 7.55
CA THR A 123 4.33 5.82 8.59
C THR A 123 5.71 5.50 8.00
N GLU A 124 6.73 5.37 8.86
CA GLU A 124 8.07 4.90 8.45
C GLU A 124 7.98 3.57 7.67
N GLY A 125 7.24 2.60 8.20
CA GLY A 125 7.02 1.31 7.54
C GLY A 125 6.30 1.42 6.18
N GLY A 126 5.32 2.33 6.07
CA GLY A 126 4.66 2.65 4.80
C GLY A 126 5.66 3.17 3.76
N MET A 127 6.44 4.20 4.10
CA MET A 127 7.45 4.75 3.19
C MET A 127 8.46 3.70 2.73
N VAL A 128 8.90 2.82 3.64
CA VAL A 128 9.84 1.75 3.32
C VAL A 128 9.27 0.78 2.30
N LEU A 129 7.99 0.42 2.44
CA LEU A 129 7.32 -0.42 1.48
C LEU A 129 7.30 0.23 0.08
N TRP A 130 6.99 1.51 -0.03
CA TRP A 130 6.98 2.23 -1.30
C TRP A 130 8.39 2.36 -1.91
N LEU A 131 9.38 2.75 -1.10
CA LEU A 131 10.77 3.04 -1.53
C LEU A 131 11.67 1.81 -1.74
N PHE A 132 11.37 0.71 -1.07
CA PHE A 132 12.24 -0.47 -1.07
C PHE A 132 11.51 -1.76 -1.45
N GLY A 133 10.19 -1.81 -1.26
CA GLY A 133 9.35 -2.91 -1.74
C GLY A 133 8.92 -2.69 -3.18
N LEU A 134 8.01 -1.74 -3.41
CA LEU A 134 7.35 -1.54 -4.69
C LEU A 134 8.29 -0.95 -5.75
N SER A 135 9.12 0.04 -5.41
CA SER A 135 10.02 0.68 -6.38
C SER A 135 11.23 -0.17 -6.81
N LYS A 136 11.33 -1.43 -6.38
CA LYS A 136 12.34 -2.39 -6.88
C LYS A 136 11.74 -3.40 -7.86
N ASP A 137 10.43 -3.35 -8.07
CA ASP A 137 9.71 -4.29 -8.91
C ASP A 137 9.38 -3.64 -10.25
N ASP A 138 10.09 -4.05 -11.31
CA ASP A 138 9.95 -3.51 -12.67
C ASP A 138 8.56 -3.70 -13.29
N SER A 139 7.74 -4.59 -12.70
CA SER A 139 6.33 -4.76 -13.04
C SER A 139 5.41 -3.71 -12.44
N ILE A 140 5.92 -2.78 -11.62
CA ILE A 140 5.16 -1.71 -10.97
C ILE A 140 5.53 -0.35 -11.55
N GLN A 141 4.50 0.44 -11.86
CA GLN A 141 4.61 1.86 -12.18
C GLN A 141 4.09 2.68 -11.00
N LEU A 142 4.83 3.71 -10.62
CA LEU A 142 4.45 4.65 -9.57
C LEU A 142 4.05 5.98 -10.20
N THR A 143 2.90 6.52 -9.85
CA THR A 143 2.39 7.79 -10.41
C THR A 143 2.03 8.74 -9.28
N ILE A 144 2.41 10.01 -9.39
CA ILE A 144 2.01 11.03 -8.40
C ILE A 144 0.60 11.53 -8.72
N LEU A 145 -0.25 11.52 -7.72
CA LEU A 145 -1.58 12.12 -7.76
C LEU A 145 -1.63 13.33 -6.84
N ASN A 146 -2.42 14.32 -7.24
CA ASN A 146 -2.85 15.42 -6.38
C ASN A 146 -4.13 15.01 -5.65
N VAL A 147 -4.25 15.41 -4.40
CA VAL A 147 -5.45 15.27 -3.59
C VAL A 147 -6.12 16.63 -3.49
N ASP A 148 -7.35 16.74 -3.98
CA ASP A 148 -8.22 17.90 -3.80
C ASP A 148 -9.52 17.45 -3.11
N GLY A 149 -9.62 17.70 -1.80
CA GLY A 149 -10.72 17.17 -0.99
C GLY A 149 -10.77 15.63 -1.02
N HIS A 150 -11.80 15.08 -1.68
CA HIS A 150 -12.00 13.64 -1.85
C HIS A 150 -11.71 13.14 -3.27
N THR A 151 -11.16 13.99 -4.14
CA THR A 151 -10.86 13.64 -5.53
C THR A 151 -9.36 13.59 -5.76
N LEU A 152 -8.95 12.68 -6.64
CA LEU A 152 -7.59 12.51 -7.08
C LEU A 152 -7.45 12.92 -8.54
N ASP A 153 -6.40 13.68 -8.84
CA ASP A 153 -6.03 14.08 -10.20
C ASP A 153 -4.57 13.75 -10.48
N TYR A 154 -4.23 13.46 -11.72
CA TYR A 154 -2.82 13.26 -12.08
C TYR A 154 -2.01 14.54 -11.86
N LYS A 155 -0.83 14.38 -11.27
CA LYS A 155 0.16 15.44 -11.31
C LYS A 155 0.78 15.49 -12.70
N ILE A 156 0.73 16.68 -13.31
CA ILE A 156 1.20 16.93 -14.67
C ILE A 156 2.49 17.76 -14.62
N ASN A 157 3.48 17.41 -15.44
CA ASN A 157 4.73 18.16 -15.58
C ASN A 157 4.57 19.39 -16.50
N GLU A 158 5.63 20.17 -16.68
CA GLU A 158 5.64 21.37 -17.56
C GLU A 158 5.34 21.04 -19.04
N HIS A 159 5.49 19.78 -19.44
CA HIS A 159 5.24 19.29 -20.80
C HIS A 159 3.81 18.77 -21.00
N GLY A 160 2.95 18.79 -19.97
CA GLY A 160 1.58 18.28 -20.06
C GLY A 160 1.47 16.76 -19.87
N GLU A 161 2.54 16.10 -19.41
CA GLU A 161 2.59 14.64 -19.22
C GLU A 161 2.42 14.27 -17.74
N ARG A 162 1.91 13.06 -17.48
CA ARG A 162 1.77 12.52 -16.12
C ARG A 162 3.15 12.28 -15.52
N ILE A 163 3.31 12.66 -14.26
CA ILE A 163 4.53 12.35 -13.51
C ILE A 163 4.44 10.90 -13.01
N SER A 164 5.03 9.99 -13.79
CA SER A 164 5.07 8.55 -13.52
C SER A 164 6.51 8.02 -13.61
N PHE A 165 6.81 7.00 -12.81
CA PHE A 165 8.12 6.38 -12.70
C PHE A 165 7.97 4.87 -12.84
N GLN A 166 8.80 4.26 -13.67
CA GLN A 166 8.94 2.82 -13.70
C GLN A 166 9.95 2.43 -12.63
N ALA A 167 9.50 1.71 -11.60
CA ALA A 167 10.23 1.24 -10.41
C ALA A 167 11.75 1.49 -10.38
N ASP A 168 12.12 2.77 -10.28
CA ASP A 168 13.48 3.24 -10.15
C ASP A 168 13.56 3.95 -8.82
N ARG A 169 14.23 3.30 -7.87
CA ARG A 169 14.48 3.84 -6.54
C ARG A 169 15.13 5.22 -6.61
N LYS A 170 16.02 5.46 -7.58
CA LYS A 170 16.73 6.74 -7.67
C LYS A 170 15.75 7.86 -7.99
N SER A 171 14.94 7.70 -9.02
CA SER A 171 13.90 8.66 -9.38
C SER A 171 12.91 8.90 -8.24
N LEU A 172 12.51 7.84 -7.50
CA LEU A 172 11.59 7.99 -6.37
C LEU A 172 12.22 8.78 -5.20
N LEU A 173 13.52 8.59 -4.94
CA LEU A 173 14.23 9.38 -3.93
C LEU A 173 14.31 10.86 -4.32
N GLU A 174 14.51 11.17 -5.61
CA GLU A 174 14.56 12.55 -6.12
C GLU A 174 13.23 13.30 -5.94
N ILE A 175 12.10 12.58 -5.87
CA ILE A 175 10.76 13.18 -5.68
C ILE A 175 10.17 12.94 -4.29
N ALA A 176 10.83 12.18 -3.42
CA ALA A 176 10.35 11.88 -2.08
C ALA A 176 10.02 13.16 -1.29
N ASP A 177 10.81 14.21 -1.54
CA ASP A 177 10.60 15.55 -1.02
C ASP A 177 9.25 16.17 -1.43
N THR A 178 8.88 15.96 -2.69
CA THR A 178 7.66 16.48 -3.28
C THR A 178 6.42 15.72 -2.80
N VAL A 179 6.57 14.43 -2.47
CA VAL A 179 5.45 13.57 -2.05
C VAL A 179 5.29 13.56 -0.53
N TRP A 180 6.38 13.49 0.23
CA TRP A 180 6.38 13.24 1.68
C TRP A 180 7.11 14.30 2.53
N GLY A 181 8.02 15.07 1.93
CA GLY A 181 8.76 16.17 2.57
C GLY A 181 10.07 15.78 3.28
N ASN A 182 11.15 16.50 2.96
CA ASN A 182 12.52 16.56 3.50
C ASN A 182 13.31 15.22 3.64
N PRO A 183 13.80 14.63 2.54
CA PRO A 183 14.62 13.41 2.51
C PRO A 183 16.10 13.66 2.84
N ASP A 184 16.56 14.92 2.82
CA ASP A 184 17.99 15.29 2.88
C ASP A 184 18.61 15.24 4.28
N ASN A 185 17.82 15.00 5.32
CA ASN A 185 18.27 15.04 6.72
C ASN A 185 18.78 13.69 7.28
N VAL A 186 19.04 12.66 6.46
CA VAL A 186 19.37 11.31 6.96
C VAL A 186 20.43 10.60 6.12
N GLU A 187 21.40 9.97 6.79
CA GLU A 187 22.37 9.09 6.16
C GLU A 187 21.72 7.77 5.70
N LEU A 188 21.73 7.53 4.39
CA LEU A 188 21.19 6.33 3.71
C LEU A 188 21.97 5.02 3.98
N SER A 189 22.75 4.95 5.06
CA SER A 189 23.78 3.93 5.24
C SER A 189 23.30 2.66 5.96
N ASN A 190 22.11 2.62 6.57
CA ASN A 190 21.66 1.43 7.29
C ASN A 190 20.15 1.14 7.16
N LEU A 191 19.81 -0.03 6.62
CA LEU A 191 18.43 -0.52 6.43
C LEU A 191 17.70 -0.82 7.76
N GLU A 192 18.42 -0.96 8.87
CA GLU A 192 17.85 -1.28 10.20
C GLU A 192 17.52 -0.05 11.06
N THR A 193 17.92 1.14 10.63
CA THR A 193 17.59 2.42 11.28
C THR A 193 17.12 3.37 10.21
N LEU A 194 15.89 3.17 9.75
CA LEU A 194 15.21 4.10 8.85
C LEU A 194 14.73 5.29 9.69
N GLY A 195 15.70 6.09 10.16
CA GLY A 195 15.41 7.32 10.89
C GLY A 195 14.67 8.32 10.02
N PHE A 196 13.35 8.22 9.94
CA PHE A 196 12.48 9.27 9.47
C PHE A 196 11.67 9.77 10.66
N THR A 197 11.95 10.99 11.12
CA THR A 197 10.92 11.70 11.88
C THR A 197 9.72 11.85 10.95
N PRO A 198 8.50 11.45 11.36
CA PRO A 198 7.30 11.71 10.57
C PRO A 198 7.29 13.19 10.19
N SER A 199 7.00 13.48 8.92
CA SER A 199 6.89 14.85 8.48
C SER A 199 5.81 15.53 9.33
N TRP A 200 6.25 16.43 10.22
CA TRP A 200 5.37 17.35 10.94
C TRP A 200 4.68 18.34 9.98
N ARG A 201 4.99 18.27 8.67
CA ARG A 201 4.41 19.10 7.63
C ARG A 201 3.44 18.30 6.79
N ASN A 202 2.19 18.68 6.96
CA ASN A 202 1.05 18.28 6.16
C ASN A 202 1.29 18.60 4.67
N HIS A 203 1.70 17.60 3.88
CA HIS A 203 1.59 17.62 2.42
C HIS A 203 0.41 16.75 2.00
N SER A 204 -0.77 16.97 2.61
CA SER A 204 -2.05 16.30 2.33
C SER A 204 -2.47 16.29 0.85
N ASN A 205 -1.75 17.01 -0.01
CA ASN A 205 -2.14 17.28 -1.37
C ASN A 205 -1.52 16.30 -2.37
N HIS A 206 -0.66 15.36 -1.94
CA HIS A 206 -0.04 14.39 -2.85
C HIS A 206 -0.06 12.97 -2.29
N VAL A 207 -0.27 11.99 -3.17
CA VAL A 207 -0.12 10.55 -2.91
C VAL A 207 0.56 9.87 -4.09
N LEU A 208 1.13 8.68 -3.85
CA LEU A 208 1.57 7.78 -4.91
C LEU A 208 0.47 6.76 -5.21
N ALA A 209 0.22 6.51 -6.48
CA ALA A 209 -0.49 5.34 -6.95
C ALA A 209 0.51 4.33 -7.52
N ALA A 210 0.43 3.08 -7.08
CA ALA A 210 1.11 1.96 -7.68
C ALA A 210 0.14 1.21 -8.59
N THR A 211 0.52 1.03 -9.85
CA THR A 211 -0.20 0.26 -10.87
C THR A 211 0.71 -0.79 -11.47
N LYS A 212 0.12 -1.77 -12.15
CA LYS A 212 0.88 -2.69 -12.99
C LYS A 212 1.44 -1.93 -14.20
N SER A 213 2.72 -2.13 -14.48
CA SER A 213 3.39 -1.56 -15.64
C SER A 213 2.80 -2.14 -16.93
N ILE A 214 2.49 -1.26 -17.89
CA ILE A 214 2.03 -1.63 -19.22
C ILE A 214 3.29 -1.71 -20.10
N ILE A 215 3.97 -2.86 -20.08
CA ILE A 215 5.10 -3.16 -20.97
C ILE A 215 4.58 -3.97 -22.16
#